data_AF-V6M1K9-F1
#
_entry.id   AF-V6M1K9-F1
#
_cell.length_a   1.000
_cell.length_b   1.000
_cell.length_c   1.000
_cell.angle_alpha   90.00
_cell.angle_beta   90.00
_cell.angle_gamma   90.00
#
_symmetry.space_group_name_H-M   'P 1'
#
loop_
_entity.id
_entity.type
_entity.pdbx_description
1 polymer ?
#
loop_
_entity_poly.entity_id
_entity_poly.type
_entity_poly.pdbx_seq_one_letter_code
_entity_poly.pdbx_strand_id
1 'polypeptide(L)' 'MDVAVQAAMILFFGVAILLVIGAPISVSVGIASVLAMFSILEADNALLTSAQRMFTGMNSFALLAIPFFVL' A
#
# COMPACT_ATOMS: atom_id res chain seq x y z
N MET A 1 -12.95 -14.81 -10.11
CA MET A 1 -13.21 -13.38 -9.91
C MET A 1 -12.15 -12.63 -10.68
N ASP A 2 -12.46 -11.46 -11.22
CA ASP A 2 -11.44 -10.63 -11.87
C ASP A 2 -10.38 -10.22 -10.85
N VAL A 3 -9.11 -10.21 -11.28
CA VAL A 3 -7.96 -9.97 -10.41
C VAL A 3 -8.01 -8.56 -9.81
N ALA A 4 -8.52 -7.59 -10.58
CA ALA A 4 -8.70 -6.23 -10.08
C ALA A 4 -9.77 -6.16 -8.99
N VAL A 5 -10.88 -6.90 -9.13
CA VAL A 5 -11.93 -6.97 -8.10
C VAL A 5 -11.41 -7.63 -6.82
N GLN A 6 -10.61 -8.69 -6.94
CA GLN A 6 -10.00 -9.36 -5.79
C GLN A 6 -9.08 -8.40 -5.02
N ALA A 7 -8.19 -7.71 -5.72
CA ALA A 7 -7.30 -6.72 -5.12
C ALA A 7 -8.06 -5.55 -4.48
N ALA A 8 -9.12 -5.07 -5.13
CA ALA A 8 -9.96 -3.99 -4.63
C ALA A 8 -10.64 -4.34 -3.31
N MET A 9 -11.16 -5.56 -3.16
CA MET A 9 -11.76 -5.99 -1.88
C MET A 9 -10.72 -6.09 -0.78
N ILE A 10 -9.53 -6.64 -1.07
CA ILE A 10 -8.44 -6.73 -0.08
C ILE A 10 -8.03 -5.35 0.40
N LEU A 11 -7.88 -4.40 -0.52
CA LEU A 11 -7.59 -3.00 -0.19
C LEU A 11 -8.71 -2.37 0.64
N PHE A 12 -9.96 -2.48 0.19
CA PHE A 12 -11.09 -1.85 0.86
C PHE A 12 -11.28 -2.37 2.29
N PHE A 13 -11.38 -3.69 2.47
CA PHE A 13 -11.58 -4.27 3.78
C PHE A 13 -10.32 -4.20 4.65
N GLY A 14 -9.13 -4.40 4.08
CA GLY A 14 -7.86 -4.31 4.80
C GLY A 14 -7.64 -2.92 5.39
N VAL A 15 -7.82 -1.87 4.58
CA VAL A 15 -7.73 -0.48 5.06
C VAL A 15 -8.83 -0.18 6.07
N ALA A 16 -10.08 -0.54 5.79
CA ALA A 16 -11.20 -0.26 6.69
C ALA A 16 -10.99 -0.89 8.09
N ILE A 17 -10.57 -2.15 8.15
CA ILE A 17 -10.31 -2.85 9.43
C ILE A 17 -9.15 -2.17 10.17
N LEU A 18 -8.04 -1.89 9.49
CA LEU A 18 -6.86 -1.25 10.10
C LEU A 18 -7.17 0.17 10.62
N LEU A 19 -8.02 0.92 9.92
CA LEU A 19 -8.48 2.23 10.38
C LEU A 19 -9.43 2.13 11.58
N VAL A 20 -10.34 1.15 11.60
CA VAL A 20 -11.28 0.94 12.72
C VAL A 20 -10.54 0.62 14.02
N ILE A 21 -9.42 -0.11 13.95
CA ILE A 21 -8.57 -0.39 15.12
C ILE A 21 -7.63 0.78 15.48
N GLY A 22 -7.70 1.91 14.76
CA GLY A 22 -6.92 3.12 15.04
C GLY A 22 -5.49 3.09 14.51
N ALA A 23 -5.15 2.20 13.57
CA ALA A 23 -3.83 2.20 12.97
C ALA A 23 -3.62 3.47 12.12
N PRO A 24 -2.38 4.02 12.06
CA PRO A 24 -2.08 5.15 11.19
C PRO A 24 -2.48 4.86 9.73
N ILE A 25 -2.98 5.88 9.03
CA ILE A 25 -3.46 5.74 7.64
C ILE A 25 -2.36 5.17 6.73
N SER A 26 -1.11 5.64 6.89
CA SER A 26 0.05 5.17 6.12
C SER A 26 0.31 3.66 6.30
N VAL A 27 0.22 3.17 7.54
CA VAL A 27 0.40 1.76 7.88
C VAL A 27 -0.75 0.93 7.32
N SER A 28 -1.98 1.43 7.44
CA SER A 28 -3.19 0.78 6.94
C SER A 28 -3.14 0.55 5.44
N VAL A 29 -2.81 1.59 4.68
CA VAL A 29 -2.69 1.53 3.22
C VAL A 29 -1.49 0.67 2.81
N GLY A 30 -0.35 0.79 3.50
CA GLY A 30 0.84 0.00 3.20
C GLY A 30 0.62 -1.50 3.33
N ILE A 31 0.09 -1.94 4.47
CA ILE A 31 -0.16 -3.37 4.74
C ILE A 31 -1.22 -3.93 3.79
N ALA A 32 -2.33 -3.22 3.60
CA ALA A 32 -3.40 -3.67 2.69
C ALA A 32 -2.90 -3.78 1.23
N SER A 33 -2.03 -2.87 0.79
CA SER A 33 -1.44 -2.91 -0.56
C SER A 33 -0.47 -4.08 -0.74
N VAL A 34 0.33 -4.40 0.28
CA VAL A 34 1.21 -5.57 0.25
C VAL A 34 0.38 -6.85 0.18
N LEU A 35 -0.67 -6.97 1.01
CA LEU A 35 -1.59 -8.12 0.98
C LEU A 35 -2.29 -8.26 -0.39
N ALA A 36 -2.66 -7.15 -1.03
CA ALA A 36 -3.20 -7.17 -2.37
C ALA A 36 -2.17 -7.67 -3.39
N MET A 37 -0.88 -7.28 -3.30
CA MET A 37 0.17 -7.81 -4.18
C MET A 37 0.36 -9.32 -4.02
N PHE A 38 0.29 -9.84 -2.79
CA PHE A 38 0.34 -11.29 -2.54
C PHE A 38 -0.81 -12.07 -3.18
N SER A 39 -1.94 -11.41 -3.45
CA SER A 39 -3.07 -12.05 -4.13
C SER A 39 -2.92 -12.10 -5.66
N ILE A 40 -1.97 -11.36 -6.22
CA ILE A 40 -1.77 -11.19 -7.67
C ILE A 40 -0.47 -11.87 -8.13
N LEU A 41 0.60 -11.76 -7.33
CA LEU A 41 1.93 -12.31 -7.64
C LEU A 41 2.23 -13.52 -6.75
N GLU A 42 3.17 -14.35 -7.19
CA GLU A 42 3.80 -15.38 -6.35
C GLU A 42 4.50 -14.74 -5.14
N ALA A 43 4.52 -15.44 -4.01
CA ALA A 43 4.95 -14.87 -2.72
C ALA A 43 6.34 -14.20 -2.75
N ASP A 44 7.32 -14.81 -3.41
CA ASP A 44 8.68 -14.27 -3.53
C ASP A 44 8.70 -12.96 -4.33
N ASN A 45 7.96 -12.94 -5.44
CA ASN A 45 7.85 -11.76 -6.32
C ASN A 45 7.00 -10.66 -5.67
N ALA A 46 5.97 -11.01 -4.93
CA ALA A 46 5.12 -10.08 -4.19
C ALA A 46 5.93 -9.35 -3.10
N LEU A 47 6.73 -10.08 -2.32
CA LEU A 47 7.61 -9.50 -1.30
C LEU A 47 8.63 -8.53 -1.92
N LEU A 48 9.36 -8.98 -2.94
CA LEU A 48 10.38 -8.15 -3.57
C LEU A 48 9.78 -6.90 -4.21
N THR A 49 8.67 -7.05 -4.95
CA THR A 49 8.00 -5.92 -5.61
C THR A 49 7.41 -4.94 -4.61
N SER A 50 6.81 -5.43 -3.52
CA SER A 50 6.26 -4.57 -2.47
C SER A 50 7.34 -3.75 -1.77
N ALA A 51 8.48 -4.37 -1.44
CA ALA A 51 9.64 -3.69 -0.85
C ALA A 51 10.21 -2.61 -1.78
N GLN A 52 10.36 -2.92 -3.08
CA GLN A 52 10.80 -1.95 -4.08
C GLN A 52 9.83 -0.77 -4.20
N ARG A 53 8.52 -1.03 -4.26
CA ARG A 53 7.49 0.01 -4.35
C ARG A 53 7.46 0.91 -3.12
N MET A 54 7.64 0.35 -1.92
CA MET A 54 7.78 1.14 -0.68
C MET A 54 9.03 2.03 -0.73
N PHE A 55 10.18 1.48 -1.14
CA PHE A 55 11.43 2.24 -1.25
C PHE A 55 11.36 3.38 -2.27
N THR A 56 10.85 3.10 -3.48
CA THR A 56 10.64 4.13 -4.50
C THR A 56 9.58 5.15 -4.05
N GLY A 57 8.54 4.72 -3.34
CA GLY A 57 7.51 5.60 -2.79
C GLY A 57 8.07 6.63 -1.80
N MET A 58 9.02 6.24 -0.95
CA MET A 58 9.69 7.17 -0.02
C MET A 58 10.45 8.29 -0.75
N ASN A 59 11.13 7.96 -1.85
CA ASN A 59 11.85 8.95 -2.66
C ASN A 59 10.91 9.96 -3.32
N SER A 60 9.68 9.55 -3.66
CA SER A 60 8.67 10.45 -4.22
C SER A 60 7.96 11.30 -3.16
N PHE A 61 7.91 10.86 -1.90
CA PHE A 61 7.25 11.61 -0.83
C PHE A 61 8.01 12.90 -0.48
N ALA A 62 9.35 12.84 -0.47
CA ALA A 62 10.17 14.05 -0.27
C ALA A 62 9.91 15.10 -1.36
N LEU A 63 9.69 14.67 -2.61
CA LEU A 63 9.34 15.57 -3.72
C LEU A 63 7.95 16.19 -3.56
N LEU A 64 6.98 15.42 -3.02
CA LEU A 64 5.65 15.94 -2.70
C LEU A 64 5.66 16.87 -1.47
N ALA A 65 6.64 16.73 -0.58
CA ALA A 65 6.83 17.62 0.55
C ALA A 65 7.41 19.00 0.15
N ILE A 66 8.10 19.14 -0.99
CA ILE A 66 8.64 20.43 -1.45
C ILE A 66 7.54 21.51 -1.54
N PRO A 67 6.36 21.27 -2.17
CA PRO A 67 5.22 22.18 -2.12
C PRO A 67 4.75 22.54 -0.70
N PHE A 68 4.81 21.60 0.24
CA PHE A 68 4.35 21.80 1.62
C PHE A 68 5.42 22.44 2.54
N PHE A 69 6.70 22.43 2.15
CA PHE A 69 7.80 23.12 2.84
C PHE A 69 7.99 24.57 2.38
N VAL A 70 7.46 24.93 1.20
CA VAL A 70 7.53 26.29 0.63
C VAL A 70 6.36 27.19 1.07
N LEU A 71 5.28 26.60 1.61
CA LEU A 71 4.16 27.30 2.24
C LEU A 71 4.43 27.52 3.74
#